data_AF-A0A1F4ZZ88-F1
#
_entry.id   AF-A0A1F4ZZ88-F1
#
_cell.length_a   1.000
_cell.length_b   1.000
_cell.length_c   1.000
_cell.angle_alpha   90.00
_cell.angle_beta   90.00
_cell.angle_gamma   90.00
#
_symmetry.space_group_name_H-M   'P 1'
#
loop_
_entity.id
_entity.type
_entity.pdbx_description
1 polymer ?
#
loop_
_entity_poly.entity_id
_entity_poly.type
_entity_poly.pdbx_seq_one_letter_code
_entity_poly.pdbx_strand_id
1 'polypeptide(L)'
;MKRYALSVVILGVLALALLPGCKVMSSEDLKNSVEVQDFTSTWVSKYYQPWPPRLILVPQISFRIKNVGSKPLNYVNFNAVFNFKGDPENLGDAFKAAIRGKAVPPGELSPVITLRSNLGVDGKNLAGIRDNPAWKQAEVRLFAISKGSSPVRLGIFDVSRDIDFKEPEPVGPKPGEVKK
;
A
#
# COMPACT_ATOMS: atom_id res chain seq x y z
N MET A 1 18.51 2.66 -62.82
CA MET A 1 18.40 3.33 -61.50
C MET A 1 17.09 3.09 -60.75
N LYS A 2 15.92 2.89 -61.41
CA LYS A 2 14.61 2.70 -60.73
C LYS A 2 14.42 1.39 -59.94
N ARG A 3 15.19 0.32 -60.21
CA ARG A 3 14.99 -1.01 -59.58
C ARG A 3 15.59 -1.13 -58.18
N TYR A 4 16.67 -0.40 -57.90
CA TYR A 4 17.31 -0.38 -56.58
C TYR A 4 16.52 0.45 -55.54
N ALA A 5 15.74 1.43 -55.99
CA ALA A 5 14.90 2.25 -55.13
C ALA A 5 13.79 1.43 -54.44
N LEU A 6 13.19 0.45 -55.14
CA LEU A 6 12.18 -0.43 -54.55
C LEU A 6 12.77 -1.37 -53.49
N SER A 7 13.96 -1.93 -53.73
CA SER A 7 14.61 -2.86 -52.80
C SER A 7 15.02 -2.18 -51.48
N VAL A 8 15.45 -0.92 -51.54
CA VAL A 8 15.82 -0.12 -50.35
C VAL A 8 14.59 0.26 -49.53
N VAL A 9 13.45 0.56 -50.17
CA VAL A 9 12.19 0.86 -49.47
C VAL A 9 11.64 -0.37 -48.75
N ILE A 10 11.69 -1.54 -49.37
CA ILE A 10 11.19 -2.80 -48.76
C ILE A 10 12.06 -3.21 -47.55
N LEU A 11 13.39 -3.09 -47.64
CA LEU A 11 14.27 -3.35 -46.50
C LEU A 11 14.06 -2.34 -45.34
N GLY A 12 13.81 -1.06 -45.67
CA GLY A 12 13.52 -0.03 -44.68
C GLY A 12 12.21 -0.25 -43.91
N VAL A 13 11.17 -0.74 -44.58
CA VAL A 13 9.89 -1.08 -43.94
C VAL A 13 10.02 -2.33 -43.06
N LEU A 14 10.81 -3.34 -43.48
CA LEU A 14 11.03 -4.55 -42.68
C LEU A 14 11.86 -4.27 -41.41
N ALA A 15 12.76 -3.28 -41.46
CA ALA A 15 13.53 -2.85 -40.29
C ALA A 15 12.68 -2.15 -39.21
N LEU A 16 11.58 -1.47 -39.58
CA LEU A 16 10.66 -0.87 -38.60
C LEU A 16 9.80 -1.90 -37.84
N ALA A 17 9.58 -3.08 -38.42
CA ALA A 17 8.79 -4.15 -37.79
C ALA A 17 9.55 -4.90 -36.67
N LEU A 18 10.86 -4.69 -36.55
CA LEU A 18 11.72 -5.31 -35.53
C LEU A 18 11.96 -4.41 -34.30
N LEU A 19 11.35 -3.23 -34.25
CA LEU A 19 11.38 -2.44 -33.02
C LEU A 19 10.62 -3.23 -31.95
N PRO A 20 11.24 -3.59 -30.81
CA PRO A 20 10.53 -4.22 -29.72
C PRO A 20 9.46 -3.23 -29.28
N GLY A 21 8.21 -3.50 -29.68
CA GLY A 21 7.07 -2.72 -29.24
C GLY A 21 7.16 -2.65 -27.73
N CYS A 22 7.18 -1.43 -27.19
CA CYS A 22 7.17 -1.19 -25.75
C CYS A 22 5.89 -1.82 -25.19
N LYS A 23 5.93 -3.12 -24.90
CA LYS A 23 4.78 -3.88 -24.46
C LYS A 23 4.50 -3.42 -23.05
N VAL A 24 3.45 -2.61 -22.94
CA VAL A 24 2.99 -2.04 -21.68
C VAL A 24 2.58 -3.19 -20.76
N MET A 25 2.88 -3.07 -19.47
CA MET A 25 2.57 -4.10 -18.48
C MET A 25 1.05 -4.33 -18.43
N SER A 26 0.60 -5.54 -18.78
CA SER A 26 -0.81 -5.90 -18.67
C SER A 26 -1.19 -6.22 -17.22
N SER A 27 -2.49 -6.24 -16.92
CA SER A 27 -2.98 -6.65 -15.60
C SER A 27 -2.56 -8.07 -15.22
N GLU A 28 -2.62 -9.00 -16.19
CA GLU A 28 -2.24 -10.40 -15.97
C GLU A 28 -0.74 -10.53 -15.72
N ASP A 29 0.08 -9.85 -16.54
CA ASP A 29 1.53 -9.83 -16.34
C ASP A 29 1.90 -9.23 -14.97
N LEU A 30 1.24 -8.15 -14.56
CA LEU A 30 1.48 -7.51 -13.27
C LEU A 30 1.15 -8.46 -12.11
N LYS A 31 -0.01 -9.11 -12.17
CA LYS A 31 -0.45 -10.05 -11.13
C LYS A 31 0.53 -11.22 -10.99
N ASN A 32 1.03 -11.75 -12.11
CA ASN A 32 1.96 -12.88 -12.12
C ASN A 32 3.43 -12.50 -11.86
N SER A 33 3.75 -11.20 -11.83
CA SER A 33 5.12 -10.71 -11.59
C SER A 33 5.34 -10.20 -10.16
N VAL A 34 4.28 -10.09 -9.36
CA VAL A 34 4.30 -9.43 -8.06
C VAL A 34 3.96 -10.42 -6.94
N GLU A 35 4.86 -10.53 -5.97
CA GLU A 35 4.63 -11.28 -4.74
C GLU A 35 4.78 -10.35 -3.53
N VAL A 36 3.80 -10.38 -2.62
CA VAL A 36 3.83 -9.59 -1.38
C VAL A 36 4.66 -10.34 -0.34
N GLN A 37 5.66 -9.66 0.24
CA GLN A 37 6.61 -10.19 1.22
C GLN A 37 6.66 -9.28 2.45
N ASP A 38 7.11 -9.81 3.59
CA ASP A 38 7.28 -9.09 4.85
C ASP A 38 6.04 -8.28 5.29
N PHE A 39 4.84 -8.82 5.06
CA PHE A 39 3.61 -8.13 5.43
C PHE A 39 3.50 -8.00 6.95
N THR A 40 3.31 -6.77 7.40
CA THR A 40 3.07 -6.41 8.80
C THR A 40 1.96 -5.38 8.86
N SER A 41 1.28 -5.32 10.00
CA SER A 41 0.21 -4.36 10.23
C SER A 41 0.15 -3.93 11.69
N THR A 42 -0.24 -2.68 11.91
CA THR A 42 -0.37 -2.08 13.25
C THR A 42 -1.37 -0.92 13.20
N TRP A 43 -1.92 -0.54 14.34
CA TRP A 43 -2.72 0.66 14.51
C TRP A 43 -1.85 1.80 15.00
N VAL A 44 -1.88 2.92 14.30
CA VAL A 44 -1.07 4.13 14.62
C VAL A 44 -1.97 5.32 14.92
N SER A 45 -1.48 6.25 15.74
CA SER A 45 -2.20 7.48 16.03
C SER A 45 -2.27 8.41 14.81
N LYS A 46 -3.49 8.73 14.36
CA LYS A 46 -3.78 9.80 13.39
C LYS A 46 -3.98 11.13 14.07
N TYR A 47 -4.58 11.10 15.23
CA TYR A 47 -4.83 12.28 16.02
C TYR A 47 -4.75 11.92 17.48
N TYR A 48 -4.17 12.80 18.27
CA TYR A 48 -4.19 12.70 19.71
C TYR A 48 -4.27 14.10 20.31
N GLN A 49 -5.15 14.25 21.29
CA GLN A 49 -5.36 15.47 22.05
C GLN A 49 -5.58 15.11 23.53
N PRO A 50 -4.80 15.67 24.46
CA PRO A 50 -4.98 15.42 25.89
C PRO A 50 -6.28 16.01 26.48
N TRP A 51 -6.66 17.22 26.03
CA TRP A 51 -7.82 17.93 26.58
C TRP A 51 -8.57 18.77 25.52
N PRO A 52 -9.90 18.58 25.32
CA PRO A 52 -10.65 17.39 25.76
C PRO A 52 -10.03 16.09 25.21
N PRO A 53 -10.07 14.97 25.98
CA PRO A 53 -9.41 13.73 25.57
C PRO A 53 -9.97 13.18 24.26
N ARG A 54 -9.09 12.99 23.29
CA ARG A 54 -9.42 12.39 22.00
C ARG A 54 -8.21 11.67 21.40
N LEU A 55 -8.45 10.48 20.88
CA LEU A 55 -7.48 9.63 20.19
C LEU A 55 -8.17 9.03 18.98
N ILE A 56 -7.58 9.22 17.81
CA ILE A 56 -7.98 8.53 16.58
C ILE A 56 -6.87 7.58 16.18
N LEU A 57 -7.15 6.29 16.17
CA LEU A 57 -6.26 5.27 15.65
C LEU A 57 -6.68 4.85 14.25
N VAL A 58 -5.71 4.64 13.37
CA VAL A 58 -5.95 4.16 12.01
C VAL A 58 -5.09 2.94 11.71
N PRO A 59 -5.58 1.97 10.93
CA PRO A 59 -4.78 0.84 10.52
C PRO A 59 -3.70 1.28 9.54
N GLN A 60 -2.51 0.70 9.69
CA GLN A 60 -1.36 0.88 8.83
C GLN A 60 -0.79 -0.50 8.48
N ILE A 61 -0.43 -0.69 7.22
CA ILE A 61 0.30 -1.86 6.76
C ILE A 61 1.67 -1.47 6.22
N SER A 62 2.64 -2.36 6.39
CA SER A 62 3.94 -2.28 5.74
C SER A 62 4.25 -3.62 5.09
N PHE A 63 4.77 -3.57 3.87
CA PHE A 63 5.12 -4.76 3.09
C PHE A 63 6.23 -4.44 2.09
N ARG A 64 6.81 -5.47 1.50
CA ARG A 64 7.70 -5.38 0.35
C ARG A 64 7.10 -6.13 -0.83
N ILE A 65 7.59 -5.81 -2.02
CA ILE A 65 7.23 -6.48 -3.25
C ILE A 65 8.45 -7.19 -3.80
N LYS A 66 8.34 -8.50 -3.95
CA LYS A 66 9.30 -9.30 -4.70
C LYS A 66 8.87 -9.36 -6.15
N ASN A 67 9.80 -9.06 -7.05
CA ASN A 67 9.57 -9.25 -8.47
C ASN A 67 9.83 -10.71 -8.84
N VAL A 68 8.78 -11.50 -9.06
CA VAL A 68 8.90 -12.89 -9.51
C VAL A 68 8.79 -13.03 -11.03
N GLY A 69 8.57 -11.93 -11.73
CA GLY A 69 8.51 -11.89 -13.20
C GLY A 69 9.90 -11.84 -13.84
N SER A 70 9.92 -11.93 -15.17
CA SER A 70 11.15 -11.89 -15.99
C SER A 70 11.57 -10.48 -16.41
N LYS A 71 10.78 -9.45 -16.09
CA LYS A 71 11.03 -8.05 -16.47
C LYS A 71 11.13 -7.17 -15.22
N PRO A 72 11.93 -6.09 -15.25
CA PRO A 72 11.95 -5.12 -14.16
C PRO A 72 10.57 -4.52 -13.89
N LEU A 73 10.13 -4.49 -12.64
CA LEU A 73 8.92 -3.80 -12.23
C LEU A 73 9.20 -2.31 -12.08
N ASN A 74 8.42 -1.49 -12.78
CA ASN A 74 8.52 -0.04 -12.69
C ASN A 74 7.13 0.60 -12.84
N TYR A 75 6.97 1.81 -12.32
CA TYR A 75 5.72 2.57 -12.31
C TYR A 75 4.54 1.84 -11.65
N VAL A 76 4.81 1.11 -10.56
CA VAL A 76 3.78 0.39 -9.80
C VAL A 76 3.30 1.25 -8.63
N ASN A 77 1.99 1.42 -8.57
CA ASN A 77 1.27 2.10 -7.50
C ASN A 77 0.45 1.07 -6.72
N PHE A 78 0.17 1.38 -5.46
CA PHE A 78 -0.60 0.51 -4.57
C PHE A 78 -1.79 1.25 -4.00
N ASN A 79 -2.91 0.54 -3.90
CA ASN A 79 -4.09 0.97 -3.16
C ASN A 79 -4.39 -0.05 -2.06
N ALA A 80 -4.78 0.43 -0.90
CA ALA A 80 -5.32 -0.38 0.19
C ALA A 80 -6.73 0.12 0.52
N VAL A 81 -7.67 -0.81 0.62
CA VAL A 81 -9.04 -0.57 1.08
C VAL A 81 -9.21 -1.32 2.39
N PHE A 82 -9.53 -0.60 3.46
CA PHE A 82 -9.65 -1.17 4.80
C PHE A 82 -11.13 -1.34 5.15
N ASN A 83 -11.47 -2.44 5.82
CA ASN A 83 -12.82 -2.69 6.35
C ASN A 83 -12.73 -3.46 7.67
N PHE A 84 -13.80 -3.44 8.45
CA PHE A 84 -13.98 -4.49 9.45
C PHE A 84 -14.43 -5.79 8.77
N LYS A 85 -13.98 -6.93 9.28
CA LYS A 85 -14.36 -8.24 8.74
C LYS A 85 -15.87 -8.44 8.79
N GLY A 86 -16.45 -8.82 7.66
CA GLY A 86 -17.90 -9.00 7.51
C GLY A 86 -18.70 -7.70 7.50
N ASP A 87 -18.03 -6.54 7.51
CA ASP A 87 -18.67 -5.24 7.47
C ASP A 87 -18.44 -4.59 6.09
N PRO A 88 -19.50 -4.25 5.33
CA PRO A 88 -19.34 -3.59 4.04
C PRO A 88 -18.88 -2.13 4.19
N GLU A 89 -18.96 -1.55 5.39
CA GLU A 89 -18.57 -0.16 5.63
C GLU A 89 -17.05 0.05 5.51
N ASN A 90 -16.67 1.11 4.79
CA ASN A 90 -15.28 1.46 4.52
C ASN A 90 -14.59 2.05 5.76
N LEU A 91 -13.51 1.42 6.22
CA LEU A 91 -12.61 1.88 7.30
C LEU A 91 -11.44 2.73 6.74
N GLY A 92 -11.67 3.36 5.60
CA GLY A 92 -10.75 4.22 4.88
C GLY A 92 -9.88 3.50 3.86
N ASP A 93 -9.15 4.31 3.12
CA ASP A 93 -8.35 3.93 1.98
C ASP A 93 -6.95 4.56 2.06
N ALA A 94 -6.02 4.00 1.29
CA ALA A 94 -4.70 4.57 1.10
C ALA A 94 -4.20 4.35 -0.33
N PHE A 95 -3.55 5.35 -0.91
CA PHE A 95 -2.87 5.26 -2.20
C PHE A 95 -1.40 5.63 -2.06
N LYS A 96 -0.51 4.89 -2.72
CA LYS A 96 0.91 5.23 -2.82
C LYS A 96 1.52 4.88 -4.17
N ALA A 97 2.13 5.88 -4.77
CA ALA A 97 3.03 5.73 -5.91
C ALA A 97 4.40 5.22 -5.44
N ALA A 98 4.56 3.90 -5.30
CA ALA A 98 5.68 3.33 -4.56
C ALA A 98 6.92 2.99 -5.41
N ILE A 99 6.75 2.29 -6.53
CA ILE A 99 7.87 1.88 -7.39
C ILE A 99 7.95 2.86 -8.56
N ARG A 100 8.69 3.95 -8.35
CA ARG A 100 8.95 4.98 -9.37
C ARG A 100 10.42 5.40 -9.31
N GLY A 101 11.00 5.70 -10.46
CA GLY A 101 12.39 6.18 -10.59
C GLY A 101 13.45 5.07 -10.48
N LYS A 102 13.28 4.11 -9.55
CA LYS A 102 14.11 2.91 -9.45
C LYS A 102 13.26 1.66 -9.65
N ALA A 103 13.49 0.96 -10.76
CA ALA A 103 12.82 -0.31 -11.03
C ALA A 103 13.30 -1.40 -10.06
N VAL A 104 12.44 -2.37 -9.77
CA VAL A 104 12.79 -3.59 -9.03
C VAL A 104 13.16 -4.67 -10.05
N PRO A 105 14.43 -5.10 -10.14
CA PRO A 105 14.85 -6.16 -11.06
C PRO A 105 14.16 -7.51 -10.76
N PRO A 106 14.11 -8.44 -11.72
CA PRO A 106 13.69 -9.83 -11.47
C PRO A 106 14.42 -10.45 -10.27
N GLY A 107 13.69 -11.14 -9.40
CA GLY A 107 14.21 -11.79 -8.18
C GLY A 107 14.40 -10.86 -6.99
N GLU A 108 14.44 -9.54 -7.19
CA GLU A 108 14.75 -8.57 -6.15
C GLU A 108 13.53 -8.10 -5.36
N LEU A 109 13.80 -7.54 -4.17
CA LEU A 109 12.81 -6.92 -3.29
C LEU A 109 12.78 -5.40 -3.45
N SER A 110 11.57 -4.84 -3.37
CA SER A 110 11.38 -3.40 -3.23
C SER A 110 11.86 -2.90 -1.86
N PRO A 111 12.06 -1.57 -1.71
CA PRO A 111 12.02 -0.94 -0.40
C PRO A 111 10.68 -1.20 0.31
N VAL A 112 10.64 -0.96 1.62
CA VAL A 112 9.41 -1.08 2.42
C VAL A 112 8.37 -0.06 1.95
N ILE A 113 7.16 -0.54 1.71
CA ILE A 113 6.00 0.23 1.29
C ILE A 113 5.02 0.26 2.45
N THR A 114 4.82 1.44 3.01
CA THR A 114 3.80 1.69 4.04
C THR A 114 2.57 2.34 3.44
N LEU A 115 1.40 1.79 3.75
CA LEU A 115 0.08 2.33 3.45
C LEU A 115 -0.71 2.51 4.75
N ARG A 116 -1.29 3.69 4.92
CA ARG A 116 -1.96 4.10 6.15
C ARG A 116 -3.34 4.60 5.81
N SER A 117 -4.36 4.06 6.46
CA SER A 117 -5.74 4.45 6.21
C SER A 117 -5.97 5.93 6.55
N ASN A 118 -6.81 6.57 5.74
CA ASN A 118 -7.30 7.92 5.98
C ASN A 118 -8.46 7.97 6.99
N LEU A 119 -9.07 6.85 7.36
CA LEU A 119 -10.12 6.74 8.39
C LEU A 119 -9.74 5.69 9.43
N GLY A 120 -10.46 5.68 10.55
CA GLY A 120 -10.21 4.73 11.63
C GLY A 120 -11.17 4.93 12.79
N VAL A 121 -10.74 4.50 13.97
CA VAL A 121 -11.57 4.48 15.17
C VAL A 121 -11.26 5.68 16.07
N ASP A 122 -12.32 6.30 16.57
CA ASP A 122 -12.26 7.43 17.51
C ASP A 122 -12.55 6.93 18.92
N GLY A 123 -11.84 7.47 19.90
CA GLY A 123 -12.01 7.19 21.32
C GLY A 123 -11.39 8.27 22.18
N LYS A 124 -11.57 8.16 23.50
CA LYS A 124 -10.98 9.13 24.45
C LYS A 124 -9.51 8.83 24.75
N ASN A 125 -9.15 7.54 24.74
CA ASN A 125 -7.85 7.00 25.10
C ASN A 125 -7.72 5.55 24.57
N LEU A 126 -6.56 4.92 24.77
CA LEU A 126 -6.24 3.56 24.34
C LEU A 126 -7.19 2.53 24.93
N ALA A 127 -7.47 2.61 26.24
CA ALA A 127 -8.40 1.70 26.90
C ALA A 127 -9.80 1.81 26.30
N GLY A 128 -10.29 3.03 26.08
CA GLY A 128 -11.60 3.30 25.48
C GLY A 128 -11.74 2.76 24.06
N ILE A 129 -10.66 2.68 23.28
CA ILE A 129 -10.69 2.02 21.97
C ILE A 129 -10.62 0.49 22.13
N ARG A 130 -9.75 -0.02 23.00
CA ARG A 130 -9.55 -1.47 23.23
C ARG A 130 -10.80 -2.16 23.76
N ASP A 131 -11.49 -1.51 24.68
CA ASP A 131 -12.66 -2.05 25.37
C ASP A 131 -13.95 -1.84 24.57
N ASN A 132 -13.89 -1.09 23.45
CA ASN A 132 -15.05 -0.84 22.61
C ASN A 132 -15.41 -2.10 21.79
N PRO A 133 -16.59 -2.72 21.97
CA PRO A 133 -16.99 -3.90 21.21
C PRO A 133 -17.16 -3.63 19.71
N ALA A 134 -17.32 -2.36 19.30
CA ALA A 134 -17.36 -1.97 17.90
C ALA A 134 -15.98 -2.01 17.23
N TRP A 135 -14.89 -2.06 18.00
CA TRP A 135 -13.55 -2.26 17.44
C TRP A 135 -13.36 -3.75 17.09
N LYS A 136 -13.86 -4.12 15.92
CA LYS A 136 -13.83 -5.48 15.37
C LYS A 136 -12.49 -5.80 14.71
N GLN A 137 -12.28 -7.05 14.35
CA GLN A 137 -11.14 -7.46 13.52
C GLN A 137 -11.21 -6.74 12.18
N ALA A 138 -10.14 -6.06 11.77
CA ALA A 138 -10.05 -5.40 10.48
C ALA A 138 -9.33 -6.27 9.44
N GLU A 139 -9.63 -6.01 8.18
CA GLU A 139 -8.96 -6.57 7.01
C GLU A 139 -8.59 -5.46 6.03
N VAL A 140 -7.63 -5.76 5.16
CA VAL A 140 -7.21 -4.87 4.09
C VAL A 140 -7.14 -5.62 2.77
N ARG A 141 -7.79 -5.05 1.76
CA ARG A 141 -7.67 -5.50 0.38
C ARG A 141 -6.58 -4.67 -0.30
N LEU A 142 -5.49 -5.33 -0.68
CA LEU A 142 -4.33 -4.69 -1.31
C LEU A 142 -4.40 -4.86 -2.83
N PHE A 143 -4.20 -3.77 -3.55
CA PHE A 143 -4.20 -3.73 -5.00
C PHE A 143 -2.90 -3.13 -5.55
N ALA A 144 -2.46 -3.63 -6.70
CA ALA A 144 -1.40 -3.02 -7.50
C ALA A 144 -1.99 -2.44 -8.79
N ILE A 145 -1.36 -1.37 -9.27
CA ILE A 145 -1.69 -0.73 -10.55
C ILE A 145 -0.37 -0.34 -11.23
N SER A 146 -0.16 -0.77 -12.47
CA SER A 146 0.93 -0.31 -13.32
C SER A 146 0.41 0.57 -14.45
N LYS A 147 1.30 1.28 -15.14
CA LYS A 147 0.95 1.98 -16.38
C LYS A 147 0.38 0.96 -17.39
N GLY A 148 -0.87 1.17 -17.80
CA GLY A 148 -1.60 0.33 -18.76
C GLY A 148 -2.26 -0.91 -18.18
N SER A 149 -2.25 -1.11 -16.86
CA SER A 149 -3.04 -2.15 -16.20
C SER A 149 -4.28 -1.56 -15.54
N SER A 150 -5.34 -2.36 -15.44
CA SER A 150 -6.39 -2.14 -14.45
C SER A 150 -5.87 -2.48 -13.05
N PRO A 151 -6.55 -2.06 -11.98
CA PRO A 151 -6.22 -2.51 -10.63
C PRO A 151 -6.33 -4.03 -10.49
N VAL A 152 -5.27 -4.65 -9.96
CA VAL A 152 -5.24 -6.09 -9.66
C VAL A 152 -5.16 -6.30 -8.16
N ARG A 153 -6.02 -7.17 -7.62
CA ARG A 153 -6.00 -7.52 -6.19
C ARG A 153 -4.85 -8.50 -5.94
N LEU A 154 -3.95 -8.12 -5.05
CA LEU A 154 -2.82 -8.94 -4.63
C LEU A 154 -3.21 -9.90 -3.50
N GLY A 155 -4.13 -9.46 -2.63
CA GLY A 155 -4.59 -10.27 -1.51
C GLY A 155 -5.59 -9.55 -0.62
N ILE A 156 -6.10 -10.32 0.34
CA ILE A 156 -6.86 -9.83 1.49
C ILE A 156 -6.07 -10.27 2.72
N PHE A 157 -5.73 -9.32 3.59
CA PHE A 157 -4.89 -9.58 4.74
C PHE A 157 -5.57 -9.11 6.01
N ASP A 158 -5.35 -9.85 7.09
CA ASP A 158 -5.80 -9.45 8.41
C ASP A 158 -4.93 -8.31 8.94
N VAL A 159 -5.58 -7.31 9.55
CA VAL A 159 -4.89 -6.23 10.25
C VAL A 159 -4.74 -6.63 11.72
N SER A 160 -3.52 -6.66 12.22
CA SER A 160 -3.23 -6.95 13.63
C SER A 160 -3.96 -5.97 14.55
N ARG A 161 -4.22 -6.40 15.78
CA ARG A 161 -4.70 -5.52 16.86
C ARG A 161 -3.57 -4.81 17.62
N ASP A 162 -2.32 -5.02 17.20
CA ASP A 162 -1.18 -4.32 17.78
C ASP A 162 -1.30 -2.82 17.57
N ILE A 163 -1.03 -2.04 18.62
CA ILE A 163 -1.10 -0.58 18.61
C ILE A 163 0.31 -0.02 18.82
N ASP A 164 0.79 0.72 17.82
CA ASP A 164 2.02 1.51 17.90
C ASP A 164 1.67 2.96 18.29
N PHE A 165 1.23 3.09 19.54
CA PHE A 165 0.97 4.36 20.19
C PHE A 165 1.06 4.18 21.71
N LYS A 166 1.77 5.09 22.37
CA LYS A 166 1.82 5.19 23.82
C LYS A 166 1.25 6.53 24.23
N GLU A 167 0.30 6.50 25.16
CA GLU A 167 -0.23 7.73 25.74
C GLU A 167 0.85 8.43 26.56
N PRO A 168 1.00 9.76 26.39
CA PRO A 168 1.88 10.52 27.26
C PRO A 168 1.34 10.49 28.69
N GLU A 169 2.27 10.53 29.65
CA GLU A 169 1.91 10.65 31.06
C GLU A 169 1.07 11.91 31.31
N PRO A 170 0.05 11.86 32.19
CA PRO A 170 -0.74 13.02 32.52
C PRO A 170 0.14 14.18 33.00
N VAL A 171 0.02 15.34 32.36
CA VAL A 171 0.64 16.59 32.83
C VAL A 171 -0.22 17.14 33.98
N GLY A 172 0.12 16.74 35.20
CA GLY A 172 -0.52 17.18 36.44
C GLY A 172 0.16 16.53 37.66
N PRO A 173 -0.03 17.06 38.88
CA PRO A 173 0.47 16.36 40.07
C PRO A 173 -0.13 14.95 40.09
N LYS A 174 0.70 13.94 40.35
CA LYS A 174 0.22 12.57 40.51
C LYS A 174 -0.86 12.57 41.59
N PRO A 175 -1.92 11.75 41.49
CA PRO A 175 -2.86 11.59 42.59
C PRO A 175 -2.09 11.19 43.86
N GLY A 176 -1.98 12.12 44.82
CA GLY A 176 -1.17 11.96 46.04
C GLY A 176 0.01 12.93 46.20
N GLU A 177 0.43 13.63 45.15
CA GLU A 177 1.42 14.71 45.20
C GLU A 177 0.74 16.05 45.50
N VAL A 178 0.08 16.13 46.67
CA VAL A 178 -0.24 17.44 47.25
C VAL A 178 1.09 18.02 47.73
N LYS A 179 1.63 18.99 46.98
CA LYS A 179 2.73 19.83 47.48
C LYS A 179 2.23 20.50 48.76
N LYS A 180 2.82 20.12 49.89
CA LYS A 180 2.72 20.87 51.15
C LYS A 180 3.28 22.28 50.97
#